data_AF-A0A842USK4-F1
#
_entry.id   AF-A0A842USK4-F1
#
_cell.length_a   1.000
_cell.length_b   1.000
_cell.length_c   1.000
_cell.angle_alpha   90.00
_cell.angle_beta   90.00
_cell.angle_gamma   90.00
#
_symmetry.space_group_name_H-M   'P 1'
#
loop_
_entity.id
_entity.type
_entity.pdbx_description
1 polymer ?
#
loop_
_entity_poly.entity_id
_entity_poly.type
_entity_poly.pdbx_seq_one_letter_code
_entity_poly.pdbx_strand_id
1 'polypeptide(L)'
;MKTGKEEVTLNSGVVFSENFAYILEAVKEELDDHRESINENTTEIQTNHEFLMQLDAKIDKLASKIEEMSLLVKGSSEETHFRVKELTKREKEVFRVIYGLGSTKAFVTYRELAAQLGISESLIAQYVANIVEKGVPIVKRYSSSRVYINLTQNFRDKQAKHCVVGLNTPLSYWVH
;
A
#
# COMPACT_ATOMS: atom_id res chain seq x y z
N MET A 1 72.94 -43.59 -43.65
CA MET A 1 72.29 -42.71 -42.63
C MET A 1 71.94 -41.38 -43.29
N LYS A 2 70.73 -41.19 -43.83
CA LYS A 2 70.13 -39.88 -44.20
C LYS A 2 68.73 -40.11 -44.81
N THR A 3 67.78 -40.61 -44.01
CA THR A 3 66.36 -40.78 -44.44
C THR A 3 65.36 -40.58 -43.29
N GLY A 4 65.76 -39.94 -42.18
CA GLY A 4 64.91 -39.82 -40.98
C GLY A 4 64.51 -38.39 -40.57
N LYS A 5 64.89 -37.35 -41.33
CA LYS A 5 64.60 -35.94 -40.95
C LYS A 5 63.55 -35.24 -41.80
N GLU A 6 63.29 -35.66 -43.04
CA GLU A 6 62.31 -35.01 -43.94
C GLU A 6 60.86 -35.47 -43.68
N GLU A 7 60.64 -36.74 -43.30
CA GLU A 7 59.30 -37.26 -43.00
C GLU A 7 58.67 -36.64 -41.74
N VAL A 8 59.49 -36.31 -40.73
CA VAL A 8 59.00 -35.74 -39.46
C VAL A 8 58.53 -34.30 -39.62
N THR A 9 59.18 -33.52 -40.48
CA THR A 9 58.83 -32.12 -40.76
C THR A 9 57.58 -31.97 -41.62
N LEU A 10 57.35 -32.87 -42.60
CA LEU A 10 56.13 -32.87 -43.40
C LEU A 10 54.91 -33.28 -42.58
N ASN A 11 55.06 -34.28 -41.71
CA ASN A 11 53.98 -34.75 -40.84
C ASN A 11 53.61 -33.68 -39.79
N SER A 12 54.58 -32.96 -39.23
CA SER A 12 54.33 -31.85 -38.29
C SER A 12 53.59 -30.66 -38.92
N GLY A 13 53.83 -30.35 -40.20
CA GLY A 13 53.16 -29.24 -40.88
C GLY A 13 51.70 -29.55 -41.22
N VAL A 14 51.42 -30.79 -41.63
CA VAL A 14 50.05 -31.28 -41.88
C VAL A 14 49.24 -31.29 -40.58
N VAL A 15 49.80 -31.84 -39.49
CA VAL A 15 49.15 -31.85 -38.17
C VAL A 15 48.89 -30.44 -37.64
N PHE A 16 49.80 -29.48 -37.87
CA PHE A 16 49.57 -28.08 -37.50
C PHE A 16 48.43 -27.44 -38.31
N SER A 17 48.34 -27.73 -39.61
CA SER A 17 47.26 -27.20 -40.45
C SER A 17 45.89 -27.75 -40.08
N GLU A 18 45.81 -29.03 -39.71
CA GLU A 18 44.59 -29.69 -39.23
C GLU A 18 44.15 -29.12 -37.87
N ASN A 19 45.09 -28.94 -36.93
CA ASN A 19 44.79 -28.30 -35.64
C ASN A 19 44.35 -26.85 -35.80
N PHE A 20 44.96 -26.09 -36.70
CA PHE A 20 44.57 -24.71 -36.97
C PHE A 20 43.17 -24.62 -37.58
N ALA A 21 42.85 -25.50 -38.53
CA ALA A 21 41.51 -25.59 -39.12
C ALA A 21 40.45 -25.95 -38.07
N TYR A 22 40.76 -26.89 -37.17
CA TYR A 22 39.88 -27.26 -36.07
C TYR A 22 39.60 -26.08 -35.12
N ILE A 23 40.64 -25.35 -34.71
CA ILE A 23 40.48 -24.15 -33.86
C ILE A 23 39.66 -23.08 -34.57
N LEU A 24 39.87 -22.88 -35.87
CA LEU A 24 39.17 -21.85 -36.64
C LEU A 24 37.69 -22.20 -36.81
N GLU A 25 37.35 -23.48 -37.00
CA GLU A 25 35.95 -23.91 -37.03
C GLU A 25 35.29 -23.78 -35.65
N ALA A 26 35.98 -24.12 -34.56
CA ALA A 26 35.47 -23.92 -33.20
C ALA A 26 35.21 -22.44 -32.87
N VAL A 27 36.11 -21.54 -33.29
CA VAL A 27 35.92 -20.08 -33.13
C VAL A 27 34.74 -19.58 -33.95
N LYS A 28 34.52 -20.15 -35.13
CA LYS A 28 33.41 -19.79 -36.01
C LYS A 28 32.07 -20.27 -35.45
N GLU A 29 32.02 -21.49 -34.92
CA GLU A 29 30.86 -22.05 -34.22
C GLU A 29 30.47 -21.17 -33.02
N GLU A 30 31.44 -20.84 -32.15
CA GLU A 30 31.22 -19.94 -31.00
C GLU A 30 30.72 -18.54 -31.43
N LEU A 31 31.22 -18.02 -32.57
CA LEU A 31 30.79 -16.72 -33.09
C LEU A 31 29.37 -16.78 -33.66
N ASP A 32 28.99 -17.87 -34.31
CA ASP A 32 27.64 -18.09 -34.81
C ASP A 32 26.64 -18.25 -33.65
N ASP A 33 27.00 -18.98 -32.59
CA ASP A 33 26.20 -19.14 -31.36
C ASP A 33 26.00 -17.81 -30.63
N HIS A 34 27.06 -17.00 -30.51
CA HIS A 34 26.95 -15.65 -29.96
C HIS A 34 26.05 -14.75 -30.81
N ARG A 35 26.14 -14.85 -32.14
CA ARG A 35 25.28 -14.06 -33.03
C ARG A 35 23.82 -14.44 -32.87
N GLU A 36 23.51 -15.73 -32.73
CA GLU A 36 22.16 -16.21 -32.48
C GLU A 36 21.64 -15.69 -31.13
N SER A 37 22.42 -15.83 -30.07
CA SER A 37 22.10 -15.32 -28.73
C SER A 37 21.82 -13.80 -28.73
N ILE A 38 22.59 -13.02 -29.49
CA ILE A 38 22.38 -11.57 -29.63
C ILE A 38 21.05 -11.27 -30.33
N ASN A 39 20.69 -12.02 -31.36
CA ASN A 39 19.43 -11.83 -32.09
C ASN A 39 18.23 -12.19 -31.22
N GLU A 40 18.32 -13.28 -30.45
CA GLU A 40 17.30 -13.67 -29.48
C GLU A 40 17.10 -12.58 -28.41
N ASN A 41 18.19 -12.10 -27.80
CA ASN A 41 18.14 -11.00 -26.84
C ASN A 41 17.55 -9.72 -27.45
N THR A 42 17.88 -9.41 -28.70
CA THR A 42 17.32 -8.25 -29.40
C THR A 42 15.80 -8.39 -29.56
N THR A 43 15.34 -9.58 -29.92
CA THR A 43 13.91 -9.89 -30.07
C THR A 43 13.16 -9.81 -28.74
N GLU A 44 13.78 -10.31 -27.67
CA GLU A 44 13.22 -10.25 -26.32
C GLU A 44 13.10 -8.81 -25.82
N ILE A 45 14.17 -8.01 -25.98
CA ILE A 45 14.17 -6.58 -25.61
C ILE A 45 13.05 -5.84 -26.33
N GLN A 46 12.87 -6.09 -27.62
CA GLN A 46 11.83 -5.43 -28.41
C GLN A 46 10.42 -5.83 -27.95
N THR A 47 10.20 -7.11 -27.66
CA THR A 47 8.94 -7.62 -27.12
C THR A 47 8.63 -6.99 -25.75
N ASN A 48 9.64 -6.89 -24.89
CA ASN A 48 9.51 -6.26 -23.58
C ASN A 48 9.19 -4.77 -23.68
N HIS A 49 9.82 -4.06 -24.63
CA HIS A 49 9.52 -2.66 -24.88
C HIS A 49 8.06 -2.45 -25.32
N GLU A 50 7.56 -3.28 -26.24
CA GLU A 50 6.16 -3.23 -26.67
C GLU A 50 5.19 -3.48 -25.49
N PHE A 51 5.53 -4.44 -24.62
CA PHE A 51 4.74 -4.71 -23.42
C PHE A 51 4.72 -3.53 -22.44
N LEU A 52 5.86 -2.86 -22.24
CA LEU A 52 5.95 -1.66 -21.41
C LEU A 52 5.08 -0.52 -21.96
N MET A 53 5.08 -0.30 -23.28
CA MET A 53 4.22 0.71 -23.89
C MET A 53 2.72 0.42 -23.66
N GLN A 54 2.32 -0.86 -23.71
CA GLN A 54 0.94 -1.25 -23.40
C GLN A 54 0.59 -1.04 -21.92
N LEU A 55 1.56 -1.24 -21.01
CA LEU A 55 1.38 -0.95 -19.59
C LEU A 55 1.21 0.55 -19.34
N ASP A 56 2.04 1.39 -19.95
CA ASP A 56 1.91 2.86 -19.83
C ASP A 56 0.52 3.31 -20.29
N ALA A 57 0.05 2.82 -21.45
CA ALA A 57 -1.30 3.13 -21.93
C ALA A 57 -2.41 2.69 -20.95
N LYS A 58 -2.22 1.58 -20.23
CA LYS A 58 -3.16 1.13 -19.18
C LYS A 58 -3.07 2.00 -17.93
N ILE A 59 -1.88 2.45 -17.54
CA ILE A 59 -1.67 3.35 -16.41
C ILE A 59 -2.35 4.69 -16.69
N ASP A 60 -2.18 5.26 -17.89
CA ASP A 60 -2.84 6.50 -18.28
C ASP A 60 -4.37 6.38 -18.21
N LYS A 61 -4.91 5.27 -18.72
CA LYS A 61 -6.35 5.00 -18.64
C LYS A 61 -6.86 4.85 -17.21
N LEU A 62 -6.07 4.26 -16.32
CA LEU A 62 -6.40 4.16 -14.89
C LEU A 62 -6.35 5.54 -14.23
N ALA A 63 -5.34 6.36 -14.55
CA ALA A 63 -5.23 7.72 -14.05
C ALA A 63 -6.46 8.55 -14.43
N SER A 64 -6.89 8.51 -15.70
CA SER A 64 -8.10 9.21 -16.15
C SER A 64 -9.37 8.74 -15.41
N LYS A 65 -9.50 7.43 -15.15
CA LYS A 65 -10.64 6.89 -14.38
C LYS A 65 -10.61 7.33 -12.92
N ILE A 66 -9.44 7.42 -12.30
CA ILE A 66 -9.28 7.92 -10.93
C ILE A 66 -9.67 9.41 -10.88
N GLU A 67 -9.27 10.20 -11.86
CA GLU A 67 -9.67 11.61 -11.97
C GLU A 67 -11.19 11.75 -12.12
N GLU A 68 -11.82 10.97 -12.99
CA GLU A 68 -13.28 10.91 -13.16
C GLU A 68 -13.98 10.56 -11.84
N MET A 69 -13.52 9.52 -11.14
CA MET A 69 -14.05 9.14 -9.82
C MET A 69 -13.80 10.25 -8.78
N SER A 70 -12.64 10.90 -8.78
CA SER A 70 -12.37 12.02 -7.89
C SER A 70 -13.30 13.20 -8.17
N LEU A 71 -13.69 13.42 -9.42
CA LEU A 71 -14.64 14.46 -9.82
C LEU A 71 -16.05 14.10 -9.35
N LEU A 72 -16.47 12.84 -9.43
CA LEU A 72 -17.73 12.37 -8.87
C LEU A 72 -17.76 12.48 -7.34
N VAL A 73 -16.67 12.12 -6.67
CA VAL A 73 -16.52 12.24 -5.21
C VAL A 73 -16.50 13.71 -4.76
N LYS A 74 -15.85 14.60 -5.52
CA LYS A 74 -15.83 16.05 -5.21
C LYS A 74 -17.11 16.78 -5.63
N GLY A 75 -17.76 16.35 -6.70
CA GLY A 75 -19.09 16.81 -7.12
C GLY A 75 -20.18 16.39 -6.13
N SER A 76 -19.93 15.31 -5.39
CA SER A 76 -20.62 14.95 -4.16
C SER A 76 -20.09 15.74 -2.96
N SER A 77 -19.74 17.03 -3.15
CA SER A 77 -19.75 18.00 -2.05
C SER A 77 -21.20 18.30 -1.65
N GLU A 78 -21.97 17.24 -1.38
CA GLU A 78 -22.76 17.32 -0.18
C GLU A 78 -21.74 17.55 0.92
N GLU A 79 -21.83 18.68 1.61
CA GLU A 79 -21.37 18.72 2.98
C GLU A 79 -21.76 17.38 3.57
N THR A 80 -20.77 16.56 3.95
CA THR A 80 -21.06 15.30 4.64
C THR A 80 -21.70 15.72 5.95
N HIS A 81 -23.00 15.99 5.90
CA HIS A 81 -23.85 16.23 7.03
C HIS A 81 -23.75 14.90 7.75
N PHE A 82 -22.88 14.85 8.77
CA PHE A 82 -22.91 13.77 9.73
C PHE A 82 -24.30 13.86 10.34
N ARG A 83 -25.26 13.13 9.76
CA ARG A 83 -26.61 13.00 10.31
C ARG A 83 -26.49 12.06 11.49
N VAL A 84 -25.91 12.56 12.56
CA VAL A 84 -25.79 11.84 13.82
C VAL A 84 -27.19 11.79 14.41
N LYS A 85 -27.74 10.58 14.56
CA LYS A 85 -28.99 10.38 15.30
C LYS A 85 -28.78 10.78 16.75
N GLU A 86 -29.83 11.24 17.43
CA GLU A 86 -29.71 11.69 18.81
C GLU A 86 -29.14 10.60 19.73
N LEU A 87 -28.00 10.92 20.36
CA LEU A 87 -27.39 10.08 21.38
C LEU A 87 -28.18 10.17 22.70
N THR A 88 -28.31 9.07 23.41
CA THR A 88 -28.88 9.05 24.77
C THR A 88 -27.97 9.79 25.75
N LYS A 89 -28.46 10.14 26.94
CA LYS A 89 -27.64 10.80 27.98
C LYS A 89 -26.36 10.01 28.30
N ARG A 90 -26.46 8.68 28.40
CA ARG A 90 -25.32 7.79 28.67
C ARG A 90 -24.36 7.71 27.51
N GLU A 91 -24.85 7.65 26.27
CA GLU A 91 -24.00 7.68 25.08
C GLU A 91 -23.28 9.03 24.92
N LYS A 92 -23.94 10.14 25.24
CA LYS A 92 -23.31 11.48 25.27
C LYS A 92 -22.21 11.55 26.32
N GLU A 93 -22.40 10.91 27.47
CA GLU A 93 -21.40 10.81 28.55
C GLU A 93 -20.17 10.01 28.08
N VAL A 94 -20.39 8.85 27.47
CA VAL A 94 -19.33 8.02 26.88
C VAL A 94 -18.59 8.77 25.77
N PHE A 95 -19.32 9.39 24.85
CA PHE A 95 -18.73 10.20 23.78
C PHE A 95 -17.86 11.34 24.33
N ARG A 96 -18.31 12.03 25.38
CA ARG A 96 -17.56 13.12 26.02
C ARG A 96 -16.21 12.63 26.53
N VAL A 97 -16.19 11.47 27.20
CA VAL A 97 -14.96 10.90 27.73
C VAL A 97 -14.01 10.48 26.60
N ILE A 98 -14.53 9.87 25.53
CA ILE A 98 -13.74 9.52 24.34
C ILE A 98 -13.14 10.78 23.71
N TYR A 99 -13.93 11.84 23.55
CA TYR A 99 -13.49 13.11 22.97
C TYR A 99 -12.42 13.80 23.83
N GLY A 100 -12.62 13.84 25.15
CA GLY A 100 -11.69 14.46 26.09
C GLY A 100 -10.35 13.72 26.17
N LEU A 101 -10.39 12.40 26.39
CA LEU A 101 -9.18 11.57 26.41
C LEU A 101 -8.49 11.52 25.04
N GLY A 102 -9.23 11.61 23.94
CA GLY A 102 -8.68 11.72 22.59
C GLY A 102 -7.89 13.00 22.32
N SER A 103 -8.03 14.04 23.16
CA SER A 103 -7.20 15.26 23.10
C SER A 103 -5.83 15.06 23.74
N THR A 104 -5.72 14.19 24.74
CA THR A 104 -4.46 13.95 25.46
C THR A 104 -3.73 12.71 24.97
N LYS A 105 -4.46 11.70 24.48
CA LYS A 105 -3.93 10.44 23.96
C LYS A 105 -4.49 10.15 22.57
N ALA A 106 -3.64 9.65 21.68
CA ALA A 106 -4.04 9.30 20.31
C ALA A 106 -5.01 8.10 20.24
N PHE A 107 -5.07 7.25 21.27
CA PHE A 107 -6.01 6.14 21.35
C PHE A 107 -6.39 5.87 22.80
N VAL A 108 -7.64 5.47 23.02
CA VAL A 108 -8.19 5.18 24.36
C VAL A 108 -8.73 3.76 24.39
N THR A 109 -8.56 3.06 25.51
CA THR A 109 -9.02 1.67 25.66
C THR A 109 -10.36 1.60 26.38
N TYR A 110 -11.12 0.51 26.19
CA TYR A 110 -12.36 0.28 26.93
C TYR A 110 -12.15 0.26 28.45
N ARG A 111 -11.01 -0.25 28.91
CA ARG A 111 -10.62 -0.23 30.32
C ARG A 111 -10.48 1.19 30.87
N GLU A 112 -9.87 2.11 30.12
CA GLU A 112 -9.73 3.51 30.54
C GLU A 112 -11.09 4.22 30.59
N LEU A 113 -11.96 3.96 29.61
CA LEU A 113 -13.31 4.50 29.60
C LEU A 113 -14.15 3.95 30.75
N ALA A 114 -14.06 2.66 31.02
CA ALA A 114 -14.70 1.98 32.14
C ALA A 114 -14.27 2.58 33.49
N ALA A 115 -12.96 2.79 33.67
CA ALA A 115 -12.40 3.39 34.88
C ALA A 115 -12.88 4.84 35.10
N GLN A 116 -13.01 5.62 34.03
CA GLN A 116 -13.43 7.02 34.13
C GLN A 116 -14.95 7.19 34.33
N LEU A 117 -15.75 6.27 33.80
CA LEU A 117 -17.23 6.33 33.87
C LEU A 117 -17.83 5.46 34.98
N GLY A 118 -17.02 4.61 35.63
CA GLY A 118 -17.48 3.71 36.69
C GLY A 118 -18.43 2.62 36.19
N ILE A 119 -18.29 2.17 34.94
CA ILE A 119 -19.13 1.14 34.32
C ILE A 119 -18.30 0.01 33.71
N SER A 120 -18.89 -1.15 33.45
CA SER A 120 -18.16 -2.31 32.91
C SER A 120 -17.68 -2.10 31.47
N GLU A 121 -16.57 -2.76 31.10
CA GLU A 121 -16.05 -2.73 29.74
C GLU A 121 -17.06 -3.27 28.71
N SER A 122 -17.89 -4.25 29.10
CA SER A 122 -18.97 -4.78 28.26
C SER A 122 -20.02 -3.71 27.93
N LEU A 123 -20.39 -2.88 28.90
CA LEU A 123 -21.37 -1.83 28.72
C LEU A 123 -20.79 -0.67 27.88
N ILE A 124 -19.50 -0.35 28.07
CA ILE A 124 -18.77 0.57 27.19
C ILE A 124 -18.78 0.08 25.74
N ALA A 125 -18.47 -1.20 25.51
CA ALA A 125 -18.46 -1.77 24.17
C ALA A 125 -19.85 -1.64 23.50
N GLN A 126 -20.92 -1.87 24.26
CA GLN A 126 -22.30 -1.68 23.80
C GLN A 126 -22.59 -0.20 23.48
N TYR A 127 -22.26 0.74 24.36
CA TYR A 127 -22.46 2.16 24.09
C TYR A 127 -21.65 2.65 22.88
N VAL A 128 -20.41 2.19 22.74
CA VAL A 128 -19.57 2.50 21.58
C VAL A 128 -20.19 1.94 20.29
N ALA A 129 -20.74 0.73 20.32
CA ALA A 129 -21.47 0.17 19.18
C ALA A 129 -22.70 1.03 18.80
N ASN A 130 -23.52 1.41 19.78
CA ASN A 130 -24.68 2.27 19.55
C ASN A 130 -24.28 3.66 19.00
N ILE A 131 -23.21 4.25 19.52
CA ILE A 131 -22.68 5.55 19.06
C ILE A 131 -22.27 5.45 17.58
N VAL A 132 -21.61 4.36 17.19
CA VAL A 132 -21.25 4.09 15.79
C VAL A 132 -22.49 3.90 14.91
N GLU A 133 -23.47 3.11 15.38
CA GLU A 133 -24.73 2.89 14.67
C GLU A 133 -25.52 4.19 14.45
N LYS A 134 -25.40 5.13 15.40
CA LYS A 134 -26.00 6.46 15.31
C LYS A 134 -25.24 7.43 14.41
N GLY A 135 -24.15 7.00 13.77
CA GLY A 135 -23.44 7.76 12.75
C GLY A 135 -22.21 8.52 13.25
N VAL A 136 -21.71 8.23 14.45
CA VAL A 136 -20.44 8.80 14.93
C VAL A 136 -19.27 7.94 14.47
N PRO A 137 -18.32 8.48 13.69
CA PRO A 137 -17.19 7.73 13.15
C PRO A 137 -16.11 7.49 14.23
N ILE A 138 -16.07 6.26 14.76
CA ILE A 138 -15.04 5.80 15.70
C ILE A 138 -14.09 4.83 14.99
N VAL A 139 -12.80 5.16 15.02
CA VAL A 139 -11.71 4.28 14.57
C VAL A 139 -11.41 3.27 15.66
N LYS A 140 -11.48 1.97 15.35
CA LYS A 140 -11.09 0.88 16.26
C LYS A 140 -9.80 0.22 15.76
N ARG A 141 -8.83 0.01 16.66
CA ARG A 141 -7.61 -0.78 16.42
C ARG A 141 -7.50 -1.89 17.45
N TYR A 142 -7.12 -3.07 17.00
CA TYR A 142 -6.95 -4.25 17.85
C TYR A 142 -5.46 -4.50 18.01
N SER A 143 -4.95 -4.52 19.24
CA SER A 143 -3.56 -4.86 19.53
C SER A 143 -3.48 -5.57 20.87
N SER A 144 -2.70 -6.66 20.94
CA SER A 144 -2.43 -7.41 22.17
C SER A 144 -3.70 -7.74 22.98
N SER A 145 -4.74 -8.24 22.30
CA SER A 145 -6.05 -8.56 22.88
C SER A 145 -6.82 -7.38 23.50
N ARG A 146 -6.44 -6.14 23.17
CA ARG A 146 -7.12 -4.91 23.61
C ARG A 146 -7.67 -4.12 22.44
N VAL A 147 -8.79 -3.44 22.69
CA VAL A 147 -9.43 -2.55 21.73
C VAL A 147 -9.06 -1.11 22.06
N TYR A 148 -8.46 -0.45 21.08
CA TYR A 148 -8.08 0.95 21.09
C TYR A 148 -9.03 1.73 20.20
N ILE A 149 -9.63 2.79 20.72
CA ILE A 149 -10.59 3.61 19.98
C ILE A 149 -10.13 5.06 19.89
N ASN A 150 -10.50 5.74 18.82
CA ASN A 150 -10.33 7.17 18.65
C ASN A 150 -11.41 7.73 17.70
N LEU A 151 -11.67 9.03 17.76
CA LEU A 151 -12.49 9.75 16.78
C LEU A 151 -11.63 10.19 15.59
N THR A 152 -12.22 10.21 14.40
CA THR A 152 -11.53 10.76 13.22
C THR A 152 -11.31 12.27 13.38
N GLN A 153 -10.16 12.78 12.92
CA GLN A 153 -9.82 14.20 13.07
C GLN A 153 -10.86 15.12 12.42
N ASN A 154 -11.33 14.78 11.21
CA ASN A 154 -12.40 15.51 10.52
C ASN A 154 -13.67 15.63 11.37
N PHE A 155 -14.09 14.53 12.02
CA PHE A 155 -15.28 14.57 12.88
C PHE A 155 -15.08 15.43 14.13
N ARG A 156 -13.87 15.42 14.72
CA ARG A 156 -13.54 16.29 15.86
C ARG A 156 -13.62 17.76 15.49
N ASP A 157 -13.07 18.13 14.35
CA ASP A 157 -13.09 19.52 13.87
C ASP A 157 -14.53 19.97 13.61
N LYS A 158 -15.38 19.11 13.05
CA LYS A 158 -16.81 19.42 12.87
C LYS A 158 -17.58 19.44 14.19
N GLN A 159 -17.27 18.58 15.15
CA GLN A 159 -17.85 18.63 16.49
C GLN A 159 -17.49 19.93 17.21
N ALA A 160 -16.25 20.42 17.07
CA ALA A 160 -15.83 21.70 17.62
C ALA A 160 -16.53 22.90 16.96
N LYS A 161 -16.73 22.86 15.65
CA LYS A 161 -17.34 23.96 14.88
C LYS A 161 -18.88 23.99 14.94
N HIS A 162 -19.52 22.83 14.88
CA HIS A 162 -20.98 22.72 14.67
C HIS A 162 -21.71 21.93 15.76
N CYS A 163 -21.01 21.40 16.77
CA CYS A 163 -21.59 20.60 17.86
C CYS A 163 -22.51 19.47 17.35
N VAL A 164 -22.05 18.70 16.36
CA VAL A 164 -22.84 17.68 15.64
C VAL A 164 -23.48 16.59 16.52
N VAL A 165 -22.96 16.36 17.73
CA VAL A 165 -23.52 15.42 18.72
C VAL A 165 -24.55 16.06 19.69
N GLY A 166 -24.74 17.37 19.63
CA GLY A 166 -25.71 18.08 20.48
C GLY A 166 -25.38 17.94 21.97
N LEU A 167 -24.13 18.25 22.34
CA LEU A 167 -23.75 18.39 23.73
C LEU A 167 -24.33 19.72 24.22
N ASN A 168 -25.22 19.67 25.23
CA ASN A 168 -25.93 20.82 25.80
C ASN A 168 -25.00 21.87 26.47
N THR A 169 -23.68 21.78 26.27
CA THR A 169 -22.70 22.71 26.84
C THR A 169 -21.54 22.89 25.84
N PRO A 170 -21.13 24.15 25.56
CA PRO A 170 -20.01 24.43 24.64
C PRO A 170 -18.72 23.75 25.09
N LEU A 171 -17.95 23.20 24.14
CA LEU A 171 -16.67 22.52 24.38
C LEU A 171 -15.59 23.41 25.03
N SER A 172 -15.76 24.73 25.01
CA SER A 172 -14.86 25.73 25.60
C SER A 172 -14.76 25.67 27.13
N TYR A 173 -15.74 25.10 27.84
CA TYR A 173 -15.75 25.00 29.30
C TYR A 173 -15.01 23.76 29.85
N TRP A 174 -14.37 22.97 28.98
CA TRP A 174 -13.94 21.60 29.32
C TRP A 174 -12.45 21.33 29.04
N VAL A 175 -11.71 22.35 28.58
CA VAL A 175 -10.25 22.29 28.42
C VAL A 175 -9.61 23.07 29.58
N HIS A 176 -9.52 22.42 30.74
CA HIS A 176 -8.70 22.84 31.86
C HIS A 176 -7.96 21.62 32.41
#